data_AF-A0A7W5XBY1-F1
#
_entry.id   AF-A0A7W5XBY1-F1
#
_cell.length_a   1.000
_cell.length_b   1.000
_cell.length_c   1.000
_cell.angle_alpha   90.00
_cell.angle_beta   90.00
_cell.angle_gamma   90.00
#
_symmetry.space_group_name_H-M   'P 1'
#
loop_
_entity.id
_entity.type
_entity.pdbx_description
1 polymer ?
#
loop_
_entity_poly.entity_id
_entity_poly.type
_entity_poly.pdbx_seq_one_letter_code
_entity_poly.pdbx_strand_id
1 'polypeptide(L)'
;MGKTAQIVINLEPNLEEFVRDEVKRGSFASGSEYIENILRERYEDDRVRQEQELADALAVGREDIKAGRVMPLDEAFAKLRAELGLDKLRAK
;
A
#
# COMPACT_ATOMS: atom_id res chain seq x y z
N MET A 1 6.19 22.37 13.30
CA MET A 1 6.91 21.12 13.63
C MET A 1 5.87 20.10 14.05
N GLY A 2 5.72 19.01 13.30
CA GLY A 2 4.72 17.98 13.57
C GLY A 2 5.00 17.29 14.90
N LYS A 3 3.94 16.88 15.61
CA LYS A 3 4.05 16.18 16.88
C LYS A 3 4.73 14.83 16.65
N THR A 4 5.87 14.60 17.30
CA THR A 4 6.55 13.30 17.30
C THR A 4 5.64 12.27 17.96
N ALA A 5 5.42 11.15 17.27
CA ALA A 5 4.73 10.00 17.84
C ALA A 5 5.74 9.15 18.60
N GLN A 6 5.41 8.75 19.83
CA GLN A 6 6.22 7.83 20.61
C GLN A 6 5.65 6.42 20.47
N ILE A 7 6.51 5.47 20.10
CA ILE A 7 6.16 4.05 20.01
C ILE A 7 7.12 3.30 20.93
N VAL A 8 6.57 2.44 21.80
CA VAL A 8 7.35 1.54 22.65
C VAL A 8 7.25 0.14 22.05
N ILE A 9 8.39 -0.47 21.76
CA ILE A 9 8.48 -1.82 21.20
C ILE A 9 9.39 -2.68 22.07
N ASN A 10 9.04 -3.96 22.21
CA ASN A 10 9.91 -4.96 22.79
C ASN A 10 10.59 -5.69 21.64
N LEU A 11 11.92 -5.71 21.66
CA LEU A 11 12.73 -6.42 20.68
C LEU A 11 13.20 -7.75 21.25
N GLU A 12 13.43 -8.72 20.37
CA GLU A 12 14.18 -9.91 20.74
C GLU A 12 15.63 -9.51 21.11
N PRO A 13 16.29 -10.22 22.05
CA PRO A 13 17.64 -9.85 22.51
C PRO A 13 18.67 -9.73 21.37
N ASN A 14 18.58 -10.61 20.37
CA ASN A 14 19.48 -10.60 19.21
C ASN A 14 19.29 -9.34 18.34
N LEU A 15 18.06 -8.84 18.22
CA LEU A 15 17.76 -7.62 17.47
C LEU A 15 18.22 -6.38 18.24
N GLU A 16 18.10 -6.40 19.57
CA GLU A 16 18.64 -5.33 20.42
C GLU A 16 20.16 -5.21 20.26
N GLU A 17 20.89 -6.34 20.30
CA GLU A 17 22.34 -6.36 20.09
C GLU A 17 22.72 -5.84 18.71
N PHE A 18 22.01 -6.29 17.67
CA PHE A 18 22.19 -5.83 16.31
C PHE A 18 22.02 -4.30 16.18
N VAL A 19 20.94 -3.74 16.72
CA VAL A 19 20.70 -2.28 16.71
C VAL A 19 21.82 -1.54 17.44
N ARG A 20 22.30 -2.04 18.57
CA ARG A 20 23.43 -1.41 19.29
C ARG A 20 24.70 -1.44 18.46
N ASP A 21 24.97 -2.51 17.75
CA ASP A 21 26.18 -2.63 16.93
C ASP A 21 26.15 -1.69 15.73
N GLU A 22 24.99 -1.51 15.08
CA GLU A 22 24.83 -0.54 13.99
C GLU A 22 25.03 0.91 14.44
N VAL A 23 24.60 1.25 15.66
CA VAL A 23 24.91 2.55 16.27
C VAL A 23 26.41 2.70 16.51
N LYS A 24 27.09 1.67 17.03
CA LYS A 24 28.55 1.69 17.26
C LYS A 24 29.36 1.82 15.97
N ARG A 25 28.84 1.31 14.84
CA ARG A 25 29.47 1.49 13.51
C ARG A 25 29.47 2.94 13.05
N GLY A 26 28.74 3.82 13.74
CA GLY A 26 28.82 5.28 13.56
C GLY A 26 27.89 5.84 12.50
N SER A 27 27.00 5.02 11.95
CA SER A 27 26.04 5.45 10.91
C SER A 27 24.81 6.17 11.48
N PHE A 28 24.52 6.01 12.78
CA PHE A 28 23.34 6.55 13.44
C PHE A 28 23.67 7.06 14.86
N ALA A 29 23.04 8.15 15.29
CA ALA A 29 23.26 8.74 16.61
C ALA A 29 22.52 7.98 17.73
N SER A 30 21.50 7.18 17.39
CA SER A 30 20.77 6.35 18.36
C SER A 30 20.10 5.14 17.71
N GLY A 31 19.73 4.15 18.52
CA GLY A 31 18.96 3.01 18.04
C GLY A 31 17.57 3.40 17.52
N SER A 32 16.96 4.44 18.10
CA SER A 32 15.68 4.97 17.62
C SER A 32 15.80 5.59 16.23
N GLU A 33 16.87 6.32 15.97
CA GLU A 33 17.13 6.90 14.64
C GLU A 33 17.39 5.80 13.60
N TYR A 34 18.13 4.76 13.97
CA TYR A 34 18.34 3.60 13.12
C TYR A 34 17.02 2.91 12.74
N ILE A 35 16.19 2.63 13.74
CA ILE A 35 14.88 1.97 13.54
C ILE A 35 13.94 2.88 12.73
N GLU A 36 13.91 4.18 13.01
CA GLU A 36 13.10 5.14 12.25
C GLU A 36 13.51 5.16 10.77
N ASN A 37 14.81 5.14 10.49
CA ASN A 37 15.33 5.12 9.13
C ASN A 37 14.86 3.87 8.37
N ILE A 38 15.05 2.67 8.93
CA ILE A 38 14.58 1.41 8.32
C ILE A 38 13.07 1.43 8.07
N LEU A 39 12.30 1.90 9.06
CA LEU A 39 10.84 1.96 8.92
C LEU A 39 10.40 2.95 7.85
N ARG A 40 11.14 4.06 7.70
CA ARG A 40 10.90 5.06 6.66
C ARG A 40 11.19 4.50 5.27
N GLU A 41 12.34 3.86 5.07
CA GLU A 41 12.69 3.21 3.80
C GLU A 41 11.60 2.19 3.41
N ARG A 42 11.22 1.32 4.34
CA ARG A 42 10.15 0.34 4.09
C ARG A 42 8.80 0.97 3.79
N TYR A 43 8.45 2.05 4.49
CA TYR A 43 7.21 2.79 4.25
C TYR A 43 7.20 3.44 2.86
N GLU A 44 8.33 4.03 2.44
CA GLU A 44 8.48 4.62 1.12
C GLU A 44 8.41 3.57 0.02
N ASP A 45 9.10 2.44 0.17
CA ASP A 45 9.04 1.30 -0.76
C ASP A 45 7.61 0.76 -0.91
N ASP A 46 6.91 0.54 0.21
CA ASP A 46 5.53 0.05 0.20
C ASP A 46 4.59 1.06 -0.50
N ARG A 47 4.84 2.36 -0.33
CA ARG A 47 4.08 3.41 -1.03
C ARG A 47 4.35 3.42 -2.52
N VAL A 48 5.62 3.37 -2.93
CA VAL A 48 6.00 3.34 -4.35
C VAL A 48 5.38 2.12 -5.02
N ARG A 49 5.40 0.95 -4.37
CA ARG A 49 4.75 -0.26 -4.88
C ARG A 49 3.25 -0.06 -5.08
N GLN A 50 2.54 0.52 -4.11
CA GLN A 50 1.10 0.80 -4.24
C GLN A 50 0.79 1.80 -5.37
N GLU A 51 1.61 2.84 -5.52
CA GLU A 51 1.48 3.80 -6.61
C GLU A 51 1.72 3.14 -7.97
N GLN A 52 2.69 2.23 -8.06
CA GLN A 52 2.98 1.44 -9.25
C GLN A 52 1.83 0.49 -9.61
N GLU A 53 1.31 -0.26 -8.64
CA GLU A 53 0.16 -1.16 -8.82
C GLU A 53 -1.08 -0.40 -9.34
N LEU A 54 -1.33 0.80 -8.79
CA LEU A 54 -2.39 1.68 -9.27
C LEU A 54 -2.13 2.17 -10.70
N ALA A 55 -0.90 2.60 -11.00
CA ALA A 55 -0.52 3.06 -12.33
C ALA A 55 -0.70 1.95 -13.38
N ASP A 56 -0.31 0.73 -13.05
CA ASP A 56 -0.45 -0.45 -13.92
C ASP A 56 -1.93 -0.78 -14.16
N ALA A 57 -2.76 -0.78 -13.11
CA ALA A 57 -4.21 -0.99 -13.24
C ALA A 57 -4.87 0.07 -14.13
N LEU A 58 -4.46 1.34 -13.99
CA LEU A 58 -4.93 2.42 -14.85
C LEU A 58 -4.43 2.28 -16.29
N ALA A 59 -3.20 1.80 -16.50
CA ALA A 59 -2.65 1.58 -17.83
C ALA A 59 -3.47 0.55 -18.61
N VAL A 60 -3.89 -0.54 -17.96
CA VAL A 60 -4.79 -1.54 -18.56
C VAL A 60 -6.09 -0.88 -19.06
N GLY A 61 -6.76 -0.11 -18.19
CA GLY A 61 -8.00 0.59 -18.57
C GLY A 61 -7.80 1.60 -19.71
N ARG A 62 -6.65 2.30 -19.75
CA ARG A 62 -6.32 3.21 -20.86
C ARG A 62 -6.14 2.46 -22.17
N GLU A 63 -5.48 1.31 -22.16
CA GLU A 63 -5.31 0.48 -23.36
C GLU A 63 -6.64 -0.14 -23.82
N ASP A 64 -7.52 -0.52 -22.90
CA ASP A 64 -8.87 -0.98 -23.23
C ASP A 64 -9.68 0.12 -23.94
N ILE A 65 -9.63 1.36 -23.43
CA ILE A 65 -10.28 2.51 -24.06
C ILE A 65 -9.70 2.76 -25.46
N LYS A 66 -8.37 2.78 -25.61
CA LYS A 66 -7.71 3.00 -26.90
C LYS A 66 -8.07 1.92 -27.92
N ALA A 67 -8.19 0.66 -27.48
CA ALA A 67 -8.56 -0.47 -28.32
C ALA A 67 -10.07 -0.57 -28.58
N GLY A 68 -10.89 0.36 -28.05
CA GLY A 68 -12.35 0.32 -28.16
C GLY A 68 -13.01 -0.80 -27.37
N ARG A 69 -12.29 -1.45 -26.44
CA ARG A 69 -12.82 -2.45 -25.51
C ARG A 69 -13.58 -1.77 -24.36
N VAL A 70 -14.61 -1.03 -24.72
CA VAL A 70 -15.47 -0.30 -23.80
C VAL A 70 -16.88 -0.86 -23.82
N MET A 71 -17.60 -0.69 -22.72
CA MET A 71 -19.00 -1.09 -22.59
C MET A 71 -19.83 0.09 -22.08
N PRO A 72 -21.06 0.30 -22.59
CA PRO A 72 -21.98 1.25 -22.00
C PRO A 72 -22.22 0.95 -20.52
N LEU A 73 -22.25 2.00 -19.70
CA LEU A 73 -22.36 1.86 -18.24
C LEU A 73 -23.61 1.09 -17.82
N ASP A 74 -24.74 1.36 -18.47
CA ASP A 74 -26.02 0.68 -18.18
C ASP A 74 -25.96 -0.82 -18.45
N GLU A 75 -25.27 -1.23 -19.53
CA GLU A 75 -25.07 -2.64 -19.88
C GLU A 75 -24.15 -3.34 -18.86
N ALA A 76 -23.09 -2.66 -18.41
CA ALA A 76 -22.18 -3.19 -17.40
C ALA A 76 -22.90 -3.45 -16.06
N PHE A 77 -23.71 -2.50 -15.60
CA PHE A 77 -24.51 -2.67 -14.37
C PHE A 77 -25.61 -3.72 -14.53
N ALA A 78 -26.22 -3.84 -15.70
CA ALA A 78 -27.20 -4.89 -15.95
C ALA A 78 -26.57 -6.29 -15.86
N LYS A 79 -25.40 -6.49 -16.50
CA LYS A 79 -24.62 -7.73 -16.41
C LYS A 79 -24.20 -8.04 -14.97
N LEU A 80 -23.63 -7.06 -14.27
CA LEU A 80 -23.18 -7.23 -12.89
C LEU A 80 -24.34 -7.60 -11.94
N ARG A 81 -25.49 -6.94 -12.09
CA ARG A 81 -26.66 -7.26 -11.26
C ARG A 81 -27.17 -8.68 -11.51
N ALA A 82 -27.21 -9.11 -12.78
CA ALA A 82 -27.60 -10.46 -13.17
C ALA A 82 -26.64 -11.52 -12.60
N GLU A 83 -25.33 -11.27 -12.64
CA GLU A 83 -24.32 -12.15 -12.04
C GLU A 83 -24.46 -12.24 -10.51
N LEU A 84 -24.80 -11.13 -9.86
CA LEU A 84 -24.99 -11.06 -8.41
C LEU A 84 -26.42 -11.45 -7.96
N GLY A 85 -27.34 -11.74 -8.89
CA GLY A 85 -28.73 -12.10 -8.61
C GLY A 85 -29.57 -10.97 -7.98
N LEU A 86 -29.15 -9.71 -8.12
CA LEU A 86 -29.78 -8.53 -7.51
C LEU A 86 -30.99 -8.00 -8.29
N ASP A 87 -31.17 -8.48 -9.51
CA ASP A 87 -32.30 -8.30 -10.40
C ASP A 87 -33.64 -8.73 -9.75
N LYS A 88 -33.60 -9.64 -8.77
CA LYS A 88 -34.79 -10.08 -8.02
C LYS A 88 -35.25 -9.13 -6.90
N LEU A 89 -34.44 -8.13 -6.53
CA LEU A 89 -34.73 -7.21 -5.41
C LEU A 89 -35.54 -5.96 -5.82
N ARG A 90 -35.72 -5.71 -7.12
CA ARG A 90 -36.53 -4.58 -7.64
C ARG A 90 -37.97 -4.93 -8.00
N ALA A 91 -38.37 -6.21 -7.88
CA ALA A 91 -39.74 -6.64 -8.08
C ALA A 91 -40.54 -6.52 -6.76
N LYS A 92 -40.79 -5.29 -6.29
CA LYS A 92 -41.82 -5.02 -5.29
C LYS A 92 -42.33 -3.59 -5.38
#